data_AF-A0A1F8MLH9-F1
#
_entry.id   AF-A0A1F8MLH9-F1
#
_cell.length_a   1.000
_cell.length_b   1.000
_cell.length_c   1.000
_cell.angle_alpha   90.00
_cell.angle_beta   90.00
_cell.angle_gamma   90.00
#
_symmetry.space_group_name_H-M   'P 1'
#
loop_
_entity.id
_entity.type
_entity.pdbx_description
1 polymer ?
#
loop_
_entity_poly.entity_id
_entity_poly.type
_entity_poly.pdbx_seq_one_letter_code
_entity_poly.pdbx_strand_id
1 'polypeptide(L)'
;MVISIFNDILSGKGLIEIVRELNRKGIVSPKGRGWNKTGLYAIVHNEIYTGTFVWGRHSKRGNPPLRAENVFPALISKEVFDRVQHLMGGRAPMKVHPRRAASRFLLSGLAV
;
A
#
# COMPACT_ATOMS: atom_id res chain seq x y z
N MET A 1 -6.93 15.24 -0.29
CA MET A 1 -7.24 13.93 0.33
C MET A 1 -6.04 13.00 0.34
N VAL A 2 -5.48 12.64 -0.82
CA VAL A 2 -4.36 11.68 -0.92
C VAL A 2 -3.15 12.12 -0.08
N ILE A 3 -2.77 13.40 -0.11
CA ILE A 3 -1.69 13.96 0.72
C ILE A 3 -1.92 13.70 2.23
N SER A 4 -3.16 13.87 2.73
CA SER A 4 -3.50 13.59 4.13
C SER A 4 -3.27 12.13 4.48
N ILE A 5 -3.69 11.20 3.60
CA ILE A 5 -3.52 9.76 3.80
C ILE A 5 -2.04 9.41 3.94
N PHE A 6 -1.18 9.97 3.09
CA PHE A 6 0.26 9.71 3.18
C PHE A 6 0.88 10.29 4.46
N ASN A 7 0.46 11.49 4.88
CA ASN A 7 0.88 12.08 6.15
C ASN A 7 0.40 11.25 7.36
N ASP A 8 -0.82 10.72 7.33
CA ASP A 8 -1.36 9.85 8.38
C ASP A 8 -0.55 8.55 8.49
N ILE A 9 -0.06 8.00 7.37
CA ILE A 9 0.82 6.82 7.38
C ILE A 9 2.22 7.17 7.89
N LEU A 10 2.78 8.31 7.49
CA LEU A 10 4.08 8.79 7.97
C LEU A 10 4.08 9.05 9.49
N SER A 11 2.95 9.51 10.04
CA SER A 11 2.76 9.67 11.49
C SER A 11 2.51 8.34 12.21
N GLY A 12 2.52 7.22 11.50
CA GLY A 12 2.50 5.89 12.08
C GLY A 12 1.10 5.28 12.22
N LYS A 13 0.04 5.93 11.75
CA LYS A 13 -1.31 5.35 11.82
C LYS A 13 -1.43 4.08 10.99
N GLY A 14 -2.29 3.16 11.44
CA GLY A 14 -2.60 1.94 10.72
C GLY A 14 -3.58 2.17 9.58
N LEU A 15 -3.53 1.36 8.51
CA LEU A 15 -4.49 1.46 7.39
C LEU A 15 -5.95 1.35 7.86
N ILE A 16 -6.22 0.52 8.88
CA ILE A 16 -7.58 0.35 9.43
C ILE A 16 -8.05 1.61 10.16
N GLU A 17 -7.15 2.25 10.89
CA GLU A 17 -7.43 3.47 11.63
C GLU A 17 -7.74 4.62 10.67
N ILE A 18 -6.93 4.78 9.62
CA ILE A 18 -7.16 5.77 8.56
C ILE A 18 -8.52 5.53 7.88
N VAL A 19 -8.85 4.28 7.55
CA VAL A 19 -10.17 3.95 6.98
C VAL A 19 -11.32 4.35 7.92
N ARG A 20 -11.18 4.08 9.22
CA ARG A 20 -12.20 4.48 10.22
C ARG A 20 -12.34 5.99 10.32
N GLU A 21 -11.24 6.73 10.34
CA GLU A 21 -11.27 8.20 10.33
C GLU A 21 -11.91 8.75 9.06
N LEU A 22 -11.55 8.23 7.88
CA LEU A 22 -12.12 8.66 6.60
C LEU A 22 -13.63 8.43 6.54
N ASN A 23 -14.07 7.25 7.00
CA ASN A 23 -15.51 6.93 7.07
C ASN A 23 -16.23 7.81 8.10
N ARG A 24 -15.62 8.11 9.25
CA ARG A 24 -16.18 9.00 10.27
C ARG A 24 -16.30 10.44 9.76
N LYS A 25 -15.33 10.91 8.96
CA LYS A 25 -15.35 12.21 8.28
C LYS A 25 -16.35 12.27 7.12
N GLY A 26 -17.04 11.17 6.79
CA GLY A 26 -18.01 11.12 5.69
C GLY A 26 -17.39 11.23 4.30
N ILE A 27 -16.08 11.01 4.18
CA ILE A 27 -15.37 11.13 2.90
C ILE A 27 -15.71 9.90 2.06
N VAL A 28 -16.40 10.09 0.94
CA VAL A 28 -16.71 8.99 0.01
C VAL A 28 -15.46 8.55 -0.75
N SER A 29 -15.33 7.24 -0.99
CA SER A 29 -14.28 6.73 -1.87
C SER A 29 -14.56 7.13 -3.33
N PRO A 30 -13.56 7.08 -4.23
CA PRO A 30 -13.76 7.36 -5.66
C PRO A 30 -14.83 6.47 -6.32
N LYS A 31 -15.19 5.32 -5.72
CA LYS A 31 -16.24 4.41 -6.19
C LYS A 31 -17.61 4.68 -5.55
N GLY A 32 -17.77 5.78 -4.82
CA GLY A 32 -19.04 6.20 -4.19
C GLY A 32 -19.45 5.39 -2.96
N ARG A 33 -18.65 4.42 -2.52
CA ARG A 33 -18.87 3.62 -1.30
C ARG A 33 -17.96 4.10 -0.16
N GLY A 34 -18.19 3.60 1.06
CA GLY A 34 -17.26 3.79 2.18
C GLY A 34 -15.86 3.24 1.89
N TRP A 35 -14.87 3.75 2.61
CA TRP A 35 -13.49 3.30 2.54
C TRP A 35 -13.34 1.89 3.08
N ASN A 36 -12.59 1.07 2.37
CA ASN A 36 -12.16 -0.25 2.80
C ASN A 36 -10.63 -0.34 2.78
N LYS A 37 -10.09 -1.31 3.54
CA LYS A 37 -8.63 -1.53 3.61
C LYS A 37 -8.01 -1.76 2.23
N THR A 38 -8.68 -2.54 1.39
CA THR A 38 -8.19 -2.88 0.04
C THR A 38 -8.11 -1.68 -0.90
N GLY A 39 -9.09 -0.78 -0.85
CA GLY A 39 -9.11 0.44 -1.66
C GLY A 39 -8.04 1.42 -1.20
N LEU A 40 -7.86 1.59 0.11
CA LEU A 40 -6.78 2.41 0.65
C LEU A 40 -5.40 1.83 0.28
N TYR A 41 -5.24 0.51 0.40
CA TYR A 41 -4.02 -0.20 0.01
C TYR A 41 -3.70 0.00 -1.49
N ALA A 42 -4.70 -0.09 -2.37
CA ALA A 42 -4.53 0.16 -3.80
C ALA A 42 -4.09 1.59 -4.11
N ILE A 43 -4.57 2.58 -3.36
CA ILE A 43 -4.15 3.98 -3.52
C ILE A 43 -2.70 4.17 -3.06
N VAL A 44 -2.34 3.66 -1.89
CA VAL A 44 -0.98 3.84 -1.37
C VAL A 44 0.09 3.14 -2.24
N HIS A 45 -0.25 2.04 -2.90
CA HIS A 45 0.65 1.33 -3.83
C HIS A 45 0.66 1.86 -5.26
N ASN A 46 -0.15 2.87 -5.58
CA ASN A 46 -0.25 3.40 -6.93
C ASN A 46 0.85 4.44 -7.18
N GLU A 47 1.79 4.11 -8.06
CA GLU A 47 2.90 4.99 -8.47
C GLU A 47 2.42 6.21 -9.29
N ILE A 48 1.16 6.24 -9.72
CA ILE A 48 0.59 7.41 -10.43
C ILE A 48 0.73 8.69 -9.59
N TYR A 49 0.68 8.58 -8.25
CA TYR A 49 0.82 9.75 -7.37
C TYR A 49 2.23 10.35 -7.34
N THR A 50 3.25 9.62 -7.81
CA THR A 50 4.62 10.12 -7.99
C THR A 50 4.90 10.57 -9.43
N GLY A 51 3.88 10.60 -10.29
CA GLY A 51 4.02 10.95 -11.72
C GLY A 51 4.42 9.78 -12.61
N THR A 52 4.58 8.58 -12.05
CA THR A 52 4.95 7.36 -12.80
C THR A 52 3.71 6.57 -13.17
N PHE A 53 3.44 6.46 -14.46
CA PHE A 53 2.36 5.63 -14.96
C PHE A 53 2.90 4.23 -15.26
N VAL A 54 2.30 3.21 -14.63
CA VAL A 54 2.63 1.81 -14.89
C VAL A 54 1.42 1.09 -15.46
N TRP A 55 1.58 0.57 -16.68
CA TRP A 55 0.56 -0.20 -17.37
C TRP A 55 0.99 -1.66 -17.57
N GLY A 56 0.02 -2.58 -17.53
CA GLY A 56 0.30 -4.00 -17.82
C GLY A 56 0.90 -4.81 -16.67
N ARG A 57 0.83 -4.34 -15.40
CA ARG A 57 1.34 -5.07 -14.21
C ARG A 57 0.84 -6.51 -14.07
N HIS A 58 -0.32 -6.85 -14.63
CA HIS A 58 -0.92 -8.20 -14.57
C HIS A 58 -1.17 -8.76 -15.97
N SER A 59 -0.24 -8.56 -16.90
CA SER A 59 -0.33 -9.17 -18.22
C SER A 59 -0.28 -10.69 -18.11
N LYS A 60 -1.39 -11.37 -18.40
CA LYS A 60 -1.46 -12.84 -18.50
C LYS A 60 -0.52 -13.40 -19.59
N ARG A 61 -0.04 -12.54 -20.50
CA ARG A 61 0.83 -12.90 -21.63
C ARG A 61 2.32 -12.73 -21.31
N GLY A 62 2.68 -12.36 -20.07
CA GLY A 62 4.09 -12.22 -19.65
C GLY A 62 4.82 -10.99 -20.21
N ASN A 63 4.11 -10.09 -20.88
CA ASN A 63 4.72 -8.86 -21.40
C ASN A 63 5.22 -7.97 -20.25
N PRO A 64 6.41 -7.34 -20.40
CA PRO A 64 6.92 -6.43 -19.39
C PRO A 64 5.96 -5.25 -19.21
N PRO A 65 5.75 -4.79 -17.97
CA PRO A 65 4.90 -3.64 -17.71
C PRO A 65 5.53 -2.38 -18.33
N LEU A 66 4.73 -1.63 -19.09
CA LEU A 66 5.14 -0.34 -19.61
C LEU A 66 5.18 0.65 -18.45
N ARG A 67 6.35 1.25 -18.22
CA ARG A 67 6.56 2.32 -17.25
C ARG A 67 6.85 3.60 -18.01
N ALA A 68 6.00 4.60 -17.83
CA ALA A 68 6.22 5.94 -18.33
C ALA A 68 6.44 6.85 -17.12
N GLU A 69 7.64 7.43 -17.02
CA GLU A 69 8.00 8.33 -15.93
C GLU A 69 7.57 9.76 -16.27
N ASN A 70 7.21 10.54 -15.24
CA ASN A 70 6.90 11.96 -15.32
C ASN A 70 5.80 12.33 -16.34
N VAL A 71 4.77 11.49 -16.46
CA VAL A 71 3.63 11.75 -17.36
C VAL A 71 2.67 12.78 -16.77
N PHE A 72 2.65 12.88 -15.44
CA PHE A 72 1.73 13.75 -14.69
C PHE A 72 2.47 14.52 -13.60
N PRO A 73 1.97 15.71 -13.22
CA PRO A 73 2.47 16.42 -12.05
C PRO A 73 2.43 15.52 -10.82
N ALA A 74 3.59 15.27 -10.21
CA ALA A 74 3.69 14.44 -9.01
C ALA A 74 2.95 15.12 -7.85
N LEU A 75 1.94 14.45 -7.28
CA LEU A 75 1.27 14.92 -6.06
C LEU A 75 2.15 14.68 -4.83
N ILE A 76 3.01 13.66 -4.89
CA ILE A 76 3.83 13.18 -3.77
C ILE A 76 5.24 12.93 -4.29
N SER A 77 6.24 13.36 -3.54
CA SER A 77 7.63 13.09 -3.90
C SER A 77 7.93 11.59 -3.83
N LYS A 78 8.82 11.12 -4.71
CA LYS A 78 9.26 9.71 -4.74
C LYS A 78 9.81 9.27 -3.38
N GLU A 79 10.50 10.17 -2.67
CA GLU A 79 11.03 9.95 -1.33
C GLU A 79 9.95 9.65 -0.28
N VAL A 80 8.84 10.42 -0.29
CA VAL A 80 7.72 10.19 0.64
C VAL A 80 7.04 8.86 0.33
N PHE A 81 6.85 8.56 -0.96
CA PHE A 81 6.29 7.30 -1.39
C PHE A 81 7.16 6.12 -0.94
N ASP A 82 8.46 6.17 -1.17
CA ASP A 82 9.40 5.11 -0.80
C ASP A 82 9.45 4.89 0.72
N ARG A 83 9.41 5.97 1.52
CA ARG A 83 9.31 5.87 2.99
C ARG A 83 8.03 5.15 3.42
N VAL A 84 6.89 5.50 2.84
CA VAL A 84 5.61 4.85 3.15
C VAL A 84 5.63 3.37 2.76
N GLN A 85 6.19 3.05 1.59
CA GLN A 85 6.36 1.66 1.15
C GLN A 85 7.25 0.86 2.10
N HIS A 86 8.34 1.46 2.59
CA HIS A 86 9.22 0.84 3.57
C HIS A 86 8.50 0.58 4.91
N LEU A 87 7.76 1.55 5.43
CA LEU A 87 6.94 1.39 6.64
C LEU A 87 5.89 0.29 6.48
N MET A 88 5.28 0.17 5.32
CA MET A 88 4.33 -0.89 5.02
C MET A 88 5.00 -2.26 4.91
N GLY A 89 6.19 -2.32 4.31
CA GLY A 89 7.01 -3.53 4.22
C GLY A 89 7.43 -4.05 5.60
N GLY A 90 7.84 -3.16 6.50
CA GLY A 90 8.19 -3.52 7.88
C GLY A 90 7.00 -4.03 8.71
N ARG A 91 5.77 -3.67 8.36
CA ARG A 91 4.53 -4.17 8.98
C ARG A 91 4.03 -5.47 8.37
N ALA A 92 4.58 -5.89 7.23
CA ALA A 92 4.14 -7.11 6.57
C ALA A 92 4.57 -8.32 7.42
N PRO A 93 3.69 -9.31 7.66
CA PRO A 93 4.09 -10.53 8.31
C PRO A 93 5.16 -11.23 7.46
N MET A 94 6.15 -11.82 8.13
CA MET A 94 7.18 -12.61 7.45
C MET A 94 6.49 -13.68 6.59
N LYS A 95 6.87 -13.75 5.31
CA LYS A 95 6.38 -14.80 4.41
C LYS A 95 7.07 -16.12 4.76
N VAL A 96 6.57 -16.81 5.78
CA VAL A 96 7.00 -18.16 6.15
C VAL A 96 6.14 -19.20 5.44
N HIS A 97 6.77 -20.31 5.04
CA HIS A 97 6.08 -21.46 4.46
C HIS A 97 4.98 -21.95 5.44
N PRO A 98 3.76 -22.29 4.98
CA PRO A 98 2.66 -22.68 5.86
C PRO A 98 3.01 -23.78 6.87
N ARG A 99 3.78 -24.80 6.46
CA ARG A 99 4.32 -25.85 7.36
C ARG A 99 5.22 -25.32 8.49
N ARG A 100 5.94 -24.22 8.28
CA ARG A 100 6.77 -23.56 9.31
C ARG A 100 5.91 -22.66 10.21
N ALA A 101 4.89 -22.01 9.65
CA ALA A 101 3.94 -21.21 10.41
C ALA A 101 3.01 -22.07 11.30
N ALA A 102 2.62 -23.25 10.83
CA ALA A 102 1.75 -24.21 11.53
C ALA A 102 2.52 -25.21 12.41
N SER A 103 3.81 -24.97 12.63
CA SER A 103 4.63 -25.79 13.51
C SER A 103 4.04 -25.82 14.92
N ARG A 104 4.05 -27.01 15.55
CA ARG A 104 3.56 -27.24 16.92
C ARG A 104 4.36 -26.47 17.99
N PHE A 105 5.55 -25.96 17.64
CA PHE A 105 6.42 -25.22 18.53
C PHE A 105 6.35 -23.72 18.23
N LEU A 106 5.85 -22.96 19.21
CA LEU A 106 5.54 -21.52 19.13
C LEU A 106 6.73 -20.62 18.67
N LEU A 107 7.97 -21.07 18.84
CA LEU A 107 9.20 -20.31 18.56
C LEU A 107 10.01 -20.81 17.36
N SER A 108 9.55 -21.86 16.67
CA SER A 108 10.29 -22.48 15.55
C SER A 108 10.46 -21.59 14.31
N GLY A 109 9.75 -20.47 14.25
CA GLY A 109 9.91 -19.43 13.22
C GLY A 109 10.88 -18.30 13.58
N LEU A 110 11.31 -18.20 14.85
CA LEU A 110 12.14 -17.11 15.38
C LEU A 110 13.55 -17.56 15.79
N ALA A 111 13.75 -18.85 16.03
CA ALA A 111 15.09 -19.42 16.21
C ALA A 111 15.73 -19.69 14.84
N VAL A 112 16.74 -18.89 14.50
CA VAL A 112 17.74 -19.15 13.45
C VAL A 112 19.08 -19.26 14.16
#